data_AF-A0A380HNN4-F1
#
_entry.id   AF-A0A380HNN4-F1
#
_cell.length_a   1.000
_cell.length_b   1.000
_cell.length_c   1.000
_cell.angle_alpha   90.00
_cell.angle_beta   90.00
_cell.angle_gamma   90.00
#
_symmetry.space_group_name_H-M   'P 1'
#
loop_
_entity.id
_entity.type
_entity.pdbx_description
1 polymer ?
#
loop_
_entity_poly.entity_id
_entity_poly.type
_entity_poly.pdbx_seq_one_letter_code
_entity_poly.pdbx_strand_id
1 'polypeptide(L)'
;MIIVLVVPIKETAPMTSLQQQLKSSVDSWTSSETATNDELKVPNKQDFAVNNIQMNMSKQDVDNKLGKAKRVTSNEYGTQWHTYYSDDYRAFVMVSYIDDRVNALYSNQNLISSKSKIKYGTPKQIVRDRLGEPIKDKQKGNVKFDVQDDEYDNFHKDSIYTTAFYDKHENNNLTALLQVSDKMENRLQQQYGAPSDNLAQSFELQNFDLVNAERVQHNLNTLSYSSSISDTARKHSKDMADNNYFDHNNLSGESPFDRLEADGHDFNVAGENLAYGQANSIYAHQGLMNSLGHRKNILKKEFNTLGVGVDFNKNRQPYWTENYTG
;
A
#
# COMPACT_ATOMS: atom_id res chain seq x y z
N MET A 1 13.32 -0.30 -27.70
CA MET A 1 12.86 0.28 -26.43
C MET A 1 11.63 -0.50 -26.02
N ILE A 2 11.74 -1.37 -25.01
CA ILE A 2 10.61 -2.16 -24.52
C ILE A 2 9.95 -1.33 -23.43
N ILE A 3 8.77 -0.78 -23.73
CA ILE A 3 7.91 -0.10 -22.76
C ILE A 3 7.06 -1.20 -22.12
N VAL A 4 7.19 -1.39 -20.82
CA VAL A 4 6.33 -2.30 -20.05
C VAL A 4 5.21 -1.45 -19.46
N LEU A 5 3.98 -1.70 -19.90
CA LEU A 5 2.79 -1.02 -19.39
C LEU A 5 2.35 -1.66 -18.07
N VAL A 6 2.20 -0.84 -17.04
CA VAL A 6 1.39 -1.15 -15.86
C VAL A 6 -0.08 -1.11 -16.31
N VAL A 7 -0.86 -2.16 -16.02
CA VAL A 7 -2.26 -2.25 -16.45
C VAL A 7 -3.16 -1.60 -15.38
N PRO A 8 -3.80 -0.46 -15.65
CA PRO A 8 -4.78 0.11 -14.74
C PRO A 8 -6.09 -0.69 -14.75
N ILE A 9 -6.75 -0.77 -13.59
CA ILE A 9 -8.09 -1.37 -13.45
C ILE A 9 -9.11 -0.43 -14.09
N LYS A 10 -9.80 -0.87 -15.15
CA LYS A 10 -10.71 -0.03 -15.94
C LYS A 10 -12.14 0.02 -15.38
N GLU A 11 -12.63 1.22 -15.10
CA GLU A 11 -14.06 1.56 -15.06
C GLU A 11 -14.28 3.01 -15.60
N THR A 12 -15.47 3.27 -16.16
CA THR A 12 -15.81 4.43 -17.02
C THR A 12 -16.34 5.67 -16.25
N ALA A 13 -16.02 6.89 -16.74
CA ALA A 13 -16.49 8.21 -16.25
C ALA A 13 -17.34 8.95 -17.34
N PRO A 14 -18.07 10.07 -17.08
CA PRO A 14 -17.50 11.37 -16.63
C PRO A 14 -18.45 12.16 -15.66
N MET A 15 -18.25 13.39 -15.16
CA MET A 15 -17.71 14.66 -15.68
C MET A 15 -17.46 15.65 -14.51
N THR A 16 -16.57 16.60 -14.74
CA THR A 16 -16.02 17.67 -13.89
C THR A 16 -16.93 18.87 -13.59
N SER A 17 -16.88 19.39 -12.35
CA SER A 17 -16.97 20.85 -12.01
C SER A 17 -16.55 21.23 -10.56
N LEU A 18 -15.69 20.43 -9.90
CA LEU A 18 -15.39 20.58 -8.47
C LEU A 18 -14.21 21.53 -8.12
N GLN A 19 -13.57 22.13 -9.13
CA GLN A 19 -12.27 22.81 -8.94
C GLN A 19 -12.33 24.14 -8.20
N GLN A 20 -13.49 24.81 -8.14
CA GLN A 20 -13.59 26.17 -7.57
C GLN A 20 -14.08 26.19 -6.11
N GLN A 21 -14.71 25.12 -5.63
CA GLN A 21 -15.18 25.00 -4.25
C GLN A 21 -14.11 24.48 -3.25
N LEU A 22 -13.06 23.81 -3.73
CA LEU A 22 -12.04 23.18 -2.88
C LEU A 22 -11.08 24.18 -2.19
N LYS A 23 -10.99 25.42 -2.66
CA LYS A 23 -10.00 26.40 -2.18
C LYS A 23 -10.38 27.02 -0.82
N SER A 24 -11.65 27.03 -0.44
CA SER A 24 -12.14 27.58 0.83
C SER A 24 -12.33 26.55 1.93
N SER A 25 -12.20 25.25 1.63
CA SER A 25 -12.45 24.15 2.58
C SER A 25 -11.19 23.63 3.26
N VAL A 26 -9.98 24.07 2.87
CA VAL A 26 -8.71 23.48 3.34
C VAL A 26 -8.49 23.61 4.86
N ASP A 27 -9.13 24.57 5.51
CA ASP A 27 -8.99 24.81 6.96
C ASP A 27 -10.00 24.03 7.83
N SER A 28 -11.04 23.42 7.25
CA SER A 28 -12.11 22.73 8.02
C SER A 28 -12.01 21.21 8.02
N TRP A 29 -10.99 20.61 7.39
CA TRP A 29 -10.86 19.14 7.22
C TRP A 29 -9.79 18.51 8.13
N THR A 30 -9.54 19.13 9.29
CA THR A 30 -8.55 18.67 10.27
C THR A 30 -9.14 18.40 11.65
N SER A 31 -10.23 17.64 11.68
CA SER A 31 -10.70 17.02 12.91
C SER A 31 -11.02 15.54 12.66
N SER A 32 -9.99 14.77 12.35
CA SER A 32 -9.84 13.44 12.91
C SER A 32 -8.47 13.42 13.60
N GLU A 33 -8.50 13.17 14.91
CA GLU A 33 -7.37 13.28 15.84
C GLU A 33 -6.10 12.64 15.28
N THR A 34 -4.94 13.29 15.44
CA THR A 34 -3.66 12.61 15.18
C THR A 34 -3.58 11.38 16.07
N ALA A 35 -3.28 10.24 15.44
CA ALA A 35 -3.30 8.93 16.07
C ALA A 35 -2.17 8.72 17.10
N THR A 36 -1.35 9.74 17.34
CA THR A 36 -0.18 9.71 18.22
C THR A 36 -0.27 10.81 19.27
N ASN A 37 0.17 10.50 20.50
CA ASN A 37 0.28 11.49 21.59
C ASN A 37 1.34 12.57 21.31
N ASP A 38 2.26 12.32 20.37
CA ASP A 38 3.30 13.26 19.98
C ASP A 38 2.86 14.14 18.81
N GLU A 39 3.07 15.45 18.96
CA GLU A 39 2.86 16.44 17.91
C GLU A 39 3.77 16.14 16.69
N LEU A 40 3.18 16.16 15.49
CA LEU A 40 3.92 15.99 14.24
C LEU A 40 4.77 17.21 13.94
N LYS A 41 6.08 17.02 13.84
CA LYS A 41 7.05 18.10 13.60
C LYS A 41 7.32 18.22 12.11
N VAL A 42 7.35 19.46 11.63
CA VAL A 42 7.79 19.75 10.26
C VAL A 42 9.30 19.46 10.15
N PRO A 43 9.74 18.66 9.17
CA PRO A 43 11.15 18.35 9.00
C PRO A 43 11.96 19.58 8.57
N ASN A 44 13.20 19.70 9.06
CA ASN A 44 14.08 20.85 8.75
C ASN A 44 15.04 20.59 7.59
N LYS A 45 15.34 19.34 7.25
CA LYS A 45 16.37 18.98 6.25
C LYS A 45 15.80 18.47 4.93
N GLN A 46 14.63 17.85 4.97
CA GLN A 46 13.94 17.27 3.81
C GLN A 46 12.48 17.71 3.79
N ASP A 47 11.74 17.35 2.74
CA ASP A 47 10.37 17.84 2.60
C ASP A 47 9.39 17.10 3.52
N PHE A 48 9.47 15.78 3.61
CA PHE A 48 8.49 14.96 4.33
C PHE A 48 9.07 14.29 5.57
N ALA A 49 8.20 14.05 6.54
CA ALA A 49 8.37 13.06 7.60
C ALA A 49 7.06 12.30 7.76
N VAL A 50 7.15 11.05 8.22
CA VAL A 50 5.98 10.23 8.58
C VAL A 50 6.15 9.80 10.02
N ASN A 51 5.22 10.20 10.89
CA ASN A 51 5.30 9.96 12.33
C ASN A 51 6.66 10.40 12.93
N ASN A 52 7.13 11.59 12.54
CA ASN A 52 8.44 12.15 12.91
C ASN A 52 9.67 11.32 12.45
N ILE A 53 9.48 10.28 11.63
CA ILE A 53 10.54 9.51 10.97
C ILE A 53 10.91 10.17 9.66
N GLN A 54 12.21 10.27 9.40
CA GLN A 54 12.78 10.89 8.20
C GLN A 54 13.76 9.94 7.52
N MET A 55 14.02 10.18 6.23
CA MET A 55 15.04 9.46 5.50
C MET A 55 16.40 9.73 6.14
N ASN A 56 17.31 8.76 6.06
CA ASN A 56 18.63 8.78 6.67
C ASN A 56 18.68 8.90 8.22
N MET A 57 17.54 8.87 8.90
CA MET A 57 17.53 8.71 10.36
C MET A 57 18.12 7.35 10.74
N SER A 58 18.79 7.24 11.90
CA SER A 58 19.38 5.96 12.29
C SER A 58 18.29 4.99 12.76
N LYS A 59 18.50 3.69 12.57
CA LYS A 59 17.60 2.64 13.09
C LYS A 59 17.43 2.77 14.60
N GLN A 60 18.51 3.08 15.33
CA GLN A 60 18.45 3.31 16.77
C GLN A 60 17.52 4.49 17.12
N ASP A 61 17.58 5.60 16.38
CA ASP A 61 16.68 6.74 16.62
C ASP A 61 15.23 6.39 16.29
N VAL A 62 14.98 5.56 15.27
CA VAL A 62 13.63 5.05 14.97
C VAL A 62 13.14 4.17 16.12
N ASP A 63 13.94 3.21 16.57
CA ASP A 63 13.56 2.29 17.65
C ASP A 63 13.37 3.03 18.99
N ASN A 64 14.14 4.09 19.25
CA ASN A 64 13.95 4.95 20.42
C ASN A 64 12.62 5.72 20.36
N LYS A 65 12.10 6.00 19.16
CA LYS A 65 10.85 6.74 18.95
C LYS A 65 9.63 5.83 18.93
N LEU A 66 9.71 4.74 18.17
CA LEU A 66 8.57 3.88 17.87
C LEU A 66 8.58 2.58 18.68
N GLY A 67 9.62 2.34 19.48
CA GLY A 67 9.85 1.05 20.13
C GLY A 67 10.34 0.00 19.13
N LYS A 68 10.12 -1.27 19.46
CA LYS A 68 10.49 -2.37 18.56
C LYS A 68 9.45 -2.52 17.46
N ALA A 69 9.91 -2.85 16.25
CA ALA A 69 9.02 -3.22 15.16
C ALA A 69 8.10 -4.38 15.57
N LYS A 70 6.81 -4.24 15.26
CA LYS A 70 5.80 -5.28 15.48
C LYS A 70 5.95 -6.42 14.48
N ARG A 71 6.45 -6.13 13.28
CA ARG A 71 6.74 -7.11 12.24
C ARG A 71 8.00 -6.75 11.45
N VAL A 72 8.72 -7.78 10.99
CA VAL A 72 9.80 -7.65 10.02
C VAL A 72 9.52 -8.58 8.85
N THR A 73 9.45 -8.05 7.64
CA THR A 73 9.11 -8.78 6.42
C THR A 73 10.07 -8.41 5.30
N SER A 74 10.37 -9.35 4.40
CA SER A 74 11.21 -9.07 3.23
C SER A 74 10.46 -8.20 2.21
N ASN A 75 11.21 -7.45 1.41
CA ASN A 75 10.66 -6.61 0.35
C ASN A 75 11.36 -6.82 -1.00
N GLU A 76 10.77 -6.25 -2.04
CA GLU A 76 11.16 -6.36 -3.45
C GLU A 76 12.58 -5.83 -3.72
N TYR A 77 13.12 -4.98 -2.85
CA TYR A 77 14.46 -4.42 -2.93
C TYR A 77 15.54 -5.35 -2.37
N GLY A 78 15.17 -6.55 -1.91
CA GLY A 78 16.09 -7.47 -1.22
C GLY A 78 16.55 -6.88 0.11
N THR A 79 15.66 -6.18 0.80
CA THR A 79 15.84 -5.67 2.18
C THR A 79 14.62 -6.07 3.00
N GLN A 80 14.39 -5.42 4.14
CA GLN A 80 13.25 -5.71 5.02
C GLN A 80 12.46 -4.45 5.34
N TRP A 81 11.13 -4.58 5.37
CA TRP A 81 10.24 -3.64 6.02
C TRP A 81 10.15 -3.99 7.51
N HIS A 82 10.44 -3.00 8.35
CA HIS A 82 10.14 -3.00 9.76
C HIS A 82 8.83 -2.23 9.95
N THR A 83 7.80 -2.93 10.37
CA THR A 83 6.46 -2.38 10.52
C THR A 83 6.21 -2.01 11.97
N TYR A 84 5.77 -0.78 12.20
CA TYR A 84 5.48 -0.19 13.51
C TYR A 84 4.01 0.25 13.52
N TYR A 85 3.31 -0.04 14.61
CA TYR A 85 1.95 0.44 14.86
C TYR A 85 1.64 0.31 16.35
N SER A 86 0.73 1.13 16.88
CA SER A 86 0.15 0.93 18.21
C SER A 86 -0.76 -0.30 18.19
N ASP A 87 -1.14 -0.82 19.36
CA ASP A 87 -1.90 -2.08 19.45
C ASP A 87 -3.24 -2.06 18.69
N ASP A 88 -3.76 -0.87 18.38
CA ASP A 88 -4.96 -0.61 17.59
C ASP A 88 -4.68 -0.22 16.13
N TYR A 89 -3.49 -0.47 15.58
CA TYR A 89 -3.05 -0.09 14.22
C TYR A 89 -3.00 1.41 13.91
N ARG A 90 -3.33 2.27 14.88
CA ARG A 90 -3.01 3.69 14.78
C ARG A 90 -1.50 3.87 14.69
N ALA A 91 -1.08 5.02 14.17
CA ALA A 91 0.34 5.33 14.00
C ALA A 91 1.12 4.32 13.10
N PHE A 92 0.43 3.60 12.20
CA PHE A 92 1.03 2.64 11.28
C PHE A 92 2.11 3.27 10.39
N VAL A 93 3.33 2.72 10.43
CA VAL A 93 4.47 3.13 9.61
C VAL A 93 5.30 1.90 9.23
N MET A 94 5.71 1.83 7.97
CA MET A 94 6.71 0.86 7.50
C MET A 94 8.02 1.58 7.23
N VAL A 95 9.13 1.06 7.74
CA VAL A 95 10.48 1.63 7.57
C VAL A 95 11.43 0.56 7.05
N SER A 96 12.23 0.88 6.03
CA SER A 96 13.27 0.00 5.53
C SER A 96 14.64 0.66 5.62
N TYR A 97 15.66 -0.15 5.87
CA TYR A 97 17.00 0.32 6.19
C TYR A 97 18.06 -0.20 5.21
N ILE A 98 19.09 0.60 5.01
CA ILE A 98 20.39 0.16 4.46
C ILE A 98 21.45 0.77 5.36
N ASP A 99 22.40 -0.06 5.84
CA ASP A 99 23.46 0.35 6.77
C ASP A 99 22.90 1.07 8.03
N ASP A 100 21.83 0.51 8.62
CA ASP A 100 21.11 1.05 9.77
C ASP A 100 20.59 2.49 9.60
N ARG A 101 20.35 2.91 8.35
CA ARG A 101 19.79 4.21 8.01
C ARG A 101 18.50 4.05 7.22
N VAL A 102 17.49 4.86 7.53
CA VAL A 102 16.20 4.84 6.81
C VAL A 102 16.44 5.13 5.33
N ASN A 103 16.02 4.20 4.48
CA ASN A 103 16.13 4.27 3.03
C ASN A 103 14.78 4.03 2.33
N ALA A 104 13.74 3.64 3.06
CA ALA A 104 12.36 3.76 2.61
C ALA A 104 11.40 3.94 3.79
N LEU A 105 10.27 4.60 3.55
CA LEU A 105 9.28 4.96 4.55
C LEU A 105 7.87 4.98 3.93
N TYR A 106 6.88 4.40 4.60
CA TYR A 106 5.49 4.40 4.14
C TYR A 106 4.49 4.56 5.29
N SER A 107 3.36 5.23 5.01
CA SER A 107 2.14 5.17 5.83
C SER A 107 0.91 5.59 5.01
N ASN A 108 -0.25 4.99 5.32
CA ASN A 108 -1.60 5.39 4.92
C ASN A 108 -2.41 6.03 6.06
N GLN A 109 -1.74 6.47 7.13
CA GLN A 109 -2.37 7.10 8.28
C GLN A 109 -2.21 8.62 8.23
N ASN A 110 -2.97 9.33 9.06
CA ASN A 110 -2.81 10.78 9.28
C ASN A 110 -1.54 11.12 10.10
N LEU A 111 -0.36 10.81 9.53
CA LEU A 111 0.96 10.93 10.17
C LEU A 111 1.95 11.74 9.32
N ILE A 112 1.53 12.27 8.18
CA ILE A 112 2.37 12.99 7.23
C ILE A 112 2.56 14.44 7.70
N SER A 113 3.80 14.86 7.90
CA SER A 113 4.18 16.27 8.07
C SER A 113 5.17 16.68 6.99
N SER A 114 5.09 17.93 6.52
CA SER A 114 6.01 18.41 5.49
C SER A 114 6.25 19.91 5.49
N LYS A 115 7.40 20.34 4.93
CA LYS A 115 7.70 21.76 4.67
C LYS A 115 6.75 22.35 3.63
N SER A 116 6.41 21.56 2.63
CA SER A 116 5.41 21.88 1.61
C SER A 116 3.97 21.94 2.16
N LYS A 117 3.74 21.81 3.48
CA LYS A 117 2.41 21.83 4.11
C LYS A 117 1.44 20.79 3.55
N ILE A 118 1.96 19.76 2.87
CA ILE A 118 1.24 18.59 2.42
C ILE A 118 1.08 17.65 3.62
N LYS A 119 -0.14 17.20 3.83
CA LYS A 119 -0.58 16.28 4.88
C LYS A 119 -1.63 15.34 4.31
N TYR A 120 -2.02 14.32 5.08
CA TYR A 120 -3.18 13.50 4.75
C TYR A 120 -4.39 14.39 4.41
N GLY A 121 -5.14 14.02 3.38
CA GLY A 121 -6.29 14.78 2.89
C GLY A 121 -5.94 15.95 1.96
N THR A 122 -4.65 16.23 1.68
CA THR A 122 -4.29 17.32 0.76
C THR A 122 -4.76 16.97 -0.66
N PRO A 123 -5.52 17.84 -1.35
CA PRO A 123 -5.99 17.56 -2.70
C PRO A 123 -4.83 17.37 -3.70
N LYS A 124 -4.95 16.42 -4.63
CA LYS A 124 -3.96 16.10 -5.67
C LYS A 124 -3.40 17.33 -6.38
N GLN A 125 -4.26 18.26 -6.78
CA GLN A 125 -3.81 19.48 -7.45
C GLN A 125 -2.89 20.33 -6.56
N ILE A 126 -3.20 20.42 -5.27
CA ILE A 126 -2.35 21.16 -4.31
C ILE A 126 -1.03 20.43 -4.07
N VAL A 127 -1.01 19.10 -4.11
CA VAL A 127 0.25 18.32 -4.05
C VAL A 127 1.13 18.67 -5.25
N ARG A 128 0.58 18.63 -6.47
CA ARG A 128 1.31 19.01 -7.70
C ARG A 128 1.77 20.47 -7.70
N ASP A 129 0.92 21.40 -7.30
CA ASP A 129 1.28 22.83 -7.22
C ASP A 129 2.48 23.09 -6.30
N ARG A 130 2.66 22.25 -5.26
CA ARG A 130 3.71 22.43 -4.25
C ARG A 130 4.96 21.59 -4.49
N LEU A 131 4.82 20.40 -5.08
CA LEU A 131 5.96 19.51 -5.38
C LEU A 131 6.49 19.67 -6.81
N GLY A 132 5.72 20.31 -7.70
CA GLY A 132 6.03 20.42 -9.12
C GLY A 132 5.38 19.29 -9.93
N GLU A 133 5.87 19.11 -11.16
CA GLU A 133 5.35 18.08 -12.07
C GLU A 133 5.82 16.68 -11.66
N PRO A 134 4.94 15.66 -11.67
CA PRO A 134 5.33 14.28 -11.47
C PRO A 134 6.32 13.80 -12.55
N ILE A 135 7.23 12.93 -12.16
CA ILE A 135 8.11 12.23 -13.10
C ILE A 135 7.29 11.25 -13.95
N LYS A 136 7.74 11.04 -15.20
CA LYS A 136 7.05 10.16 -16.15
C LYS A 136 7.68 8.77 -16.23
N ASP A 137 8.98 8.69 -15.97
CA ASP A 137 9.71 7.43 -16.02
C ASP A 137 10.66 7.26 -14.84
N LYS A 138 10.86 6.00 -14.44
CA LYS A 138 11.95 5.58 -13.55
C LYS A 138 12.90 4.67 -14.31
N GLN A 139 14.21 4.94 -14.16
CA GLN A 139 15.24 4.07 -14.70
C GLN A 139 15.48 2.89 -13.74
N LYS A 140 15.44 1.66 -14.24
CA LYS A 140 15.86 0.46 -13.52
C LYS A 140 16.80 -0.34 -14.41
N GLY A 141 18.07 -0.41 -14.00
CA GLY A 141 19.14 -0.94 -14.85
C GLY A 141 19.20 -0.22 -16.19
N ASN A 142 19.05 -0.95 -17.29
CA ASN A 142 19.08 -0.42 -18.66
C ASN A 142 17.69 -0.09 -19.22
N VAL A 143 16.62 -0.22 -18.42
CA VAL A 143 15.23 -0.04 -18.87
C VAL A 143 14.60 1.17 -18.19
N LYS A 144 13.84 1.95 -18.97
CA LYS A 144 12.95 3.00 -18.47
C LYS A 144 11.55 2.44 -18.33
N PHE A 145 10.99 2.53 -17.13
CA PHE A 145 9.62 2.14 -16.84
C PHE A 145 8.75 3.39 -16.79
N ASP A 146 7.60 3.34 -17.48
CA ASP A 146 6.54 4.34 -17.31
C ASP A 146 5.98 4.22 -15.89
N VAL A 147 5.87 5.35 -15.20
CA VAL A 147 5.36 5.43 -13.83
C VAL A 147 4.23 6.45 -13.68
N GLN A 148 3.63 6.85 -14.79
CA GLN A 148 2.45 7.71 -14.80
C GLN A 148 1.22 6.89 -14.42
N ASP A 149 0.43 7.42 -13.49
CA ASP A 149 -0.81 6.78 -13.03
C ASP A 149 -1.83 7.86 -12.63
N ASP A 150 -3.11 7.52 -12.70
CA ASP A 150 -4.18 8.41 -12.27
C ASP A 150 -4.40 8.34 -10.75
N GLU A 151 -4.05 7.22 -10.11
CA GLU A 151 -4.28 6.93 -8.70
C GLU A 151 -3.11 7.37 -7.79
N TYR A 152 -1.93 7.61 -8.36
CA TYR A 152 -0.78 8.15 -7.63
C TYR A 152 0.15 8.97 -8.52
N ASP A 153 0.84 9.94 -7.92
CA ASP A 153 1.91 10.68 -8.57
C ASP A 153 3.26 10.25 -8.03
N ASN A 154 4.26 10.15 -8.90
CA ASN A 154 5.64 9.94 -8.52
C ASN A 154 6.42 11.25 -8.66
N PHE A 155 7.13 11.64 -7.61
CA PHE A 155 8.05 12.78 -7.61
C PHE A 155 9.46 12.29 -7.33
N HIS A 156 10.47 13.03 -7.80
CA HIS A 156 11.87 12.75 -7.49
C HIS A 156 12.61 14.04 -7.21
N LYS A 157 13.20 14.13 -6.02
CA LYS A 157 13.98 15.29 -5.59
C LYS A 157 14.96 14.86 -4.52
N ASP A 158 16.16 15.45 -4.53
CA ASP A 158 17.18 15.24 -3.50
C ASP A 158 17.51 13.75 -3.24
N SER A 159 17.58 12.95 -4.31
CA SER A 159 17.83 11.48 -4.29
C SER A 159 16.77 10.65 -3.56
N ILE A 160 15.53 11.16 -3.50
CA ILE A 160 14.37 10.47 -2.91
C ILE A 160 13.23 10.48 -3.91
N TYR A 161 12.75 9.28 -4.25
CA TYR A 161 11.45 9.10 -4.88
C TYR A 161 10.37 9.24 -3.82
N THR A 162 9.35 10.05 -4.11
CA THR A 162 8.17 10.21 -3.26
C THR A 162 6.94 9.88 -4.10
N THR A 163 6.23 8.81 -3.75
CA THR A 163 4.95 8.44 -4.34
C THR A 163 3.81 8.93 -3.43
N ALA A 164 2.96 9.77 -3.99
CA ALA A 164 1.76 10.31 -3.34
C ALA A 164 0.54 9.54 -3.87
N PHE A 165 -0.13 8.78 -3.00
CA PHE A 165 -1.33 8.01 -3.36
C PHE A 165 -2.58 8.81 -3.07
N TYR A 166 -3.55 8.75 -3.97
CA TYR A 166 -4.79 9.50 -3.89
C TYR A 166 -6.00 8.57 -3.87
N ASP A 167 -7.04 9.00 -3.17
CA ASP A 167 -8.35 8.36 -3.25
C ASP A 167 -9.21 9.06 -4.32
N LYS A 168 -9.42 8.39 -5.45
CA LYS A 168 -10.23 8.94 -6.56
C LYS A 168 -11.72 9.06 -6.23
N HIS A 169 -12.17 8.37 -5.19
CA HIS A 169 -13.55 8.41 -4.68
C HIS A 169 -13.72 9.43 -3.53
N GLU A 170 -12.63 10.01 -3.04
CA GLU A 170 -12.62 11.07 -2.02
C GLU A 170 -11.89 12.32 -2.54
N ASN A 171 -12.42 12.91 -3.62
CA ASN A 171 -11.93 14.16 -4.23
C ASN A 171 -10.47 14.14 -4.71
N ASN A 172 -9.88 12.95 -4.95
CA ASN A 172 -8.44 12.79 -5.21
C ASN A 172 -7.58 13.39 -4.10
N ASN A 173 -7.99 13.21 -2.85
CA ASN A 173 -7.21 13.61 -1.70
C ASN A 173 -6.08 12.62 -1.41
N LEU A 174 -4.95 13.12 -0.93
CA LEU A 174 -3.80 12.30 -0.53
C LEU A 174 -4.18 11.39 0.64
N THR A 175 -3.98 10.08 0.50
CA THR A 175 -4.25 9.08 1.56
C THR A 175 -2.99 8.40 2.06
N ALA A 176 -1.96 8.26 1.22
CA ALA A 176 -0.72 7.63 1.63
C ALA A 176 0.51 8.27 0.97
N LEU A 177 1.67 8.08 1.60
CA LEU A 177 2.95 8.53 1.09
C LEU A 177 3.98 7.40 1.21
N LEU A 178 4.67 7.10 0.10
CA LEU A 178 5.84 6.22 0.06
C LEU A 178 7.06 7.05 -0.31
N GLN A 179 8.12 6.98 0.50
CA GLN A 179 9.44 7.52 0.16
C GLN A 179 10.43 6.37 -0.02
N VAL A 180 11.22 6.42 -1.08
CA VAL A 180 12.28 5.44 -1.39
C VAL A 180 13.52 6.20 -1.86
N SER A 181 14.67 5.97 -1.24
CA SER A 181 15.92 6.61 -1.67
C SER A 181 16.41 6.04 -2.99
N ASP A 182 17.21 6.79 -3.74
CA ASP A 182 17.88 6.27 -4.95
C ASP A 182 18.72 5.03 -4.62
N LYS A 183 19.35 5.01 -3.43
CA LYS A 183 20.15 3.88 -2.96
C LYS A 183 19.31 2.60 -2.83
N MET A 184 18.06 2.72 -2.36
CA MET A 184 17.13 1.60 -2.28
C MET A 184 16.56 1.24 -3.64
N GLU A 185 16.05 2.23 -4.38
CA GLU A 185 15.39 2.03 -5.68
C GLU A 185 16.32 1.35 -6.69
N ASN A 186 17.61 1.74 -6.71
CA ASN A 186 18.63 1.15 -7.57
C ASN A 186 19.00 -0.30 -7.21
N ARG A 187 18.50 -0.88 -6.12
CA ARG A 187 18.65 -2.33 -5.85
C ARG A 187 17.73 -3.16 -6.74
N LEU A 188 16.59 -2.58 -7.15
CA LEU A 188 15.57 -3.25 -7.94
C LEU A 188 15.79 -2.96 -9.44
N GLN A 189 16.52 -3.86 -10.10
CA GLN A 189 16.95 -3.73 -11.50
C GLN A 189 15.86 -4.08 -12.53
N GLN A 190 14.71 -4.60 -12.10
CA GLN A 190 13.55 -4.97 -12.92
C GLN A 190 12.28 -4.45 -12.25
N GLN A 191 11.12 -4.54 -12.90
CA GLN A 191 9.85 -4.09 -12.31
C GLN A 191 9.51 -4.81 -10.99
N TYR A 192 9.77 -6.13 -10.93
CA TYR A 192 9.44 -6.96 -9.78
C TYR A 192 10.70 -7.53 -9.12
N GLY A 193 10.62 -7.71 -7.80
CA GLY A 193 11.61 -8.46 -7.04
C GLY A 193 11.73 -9.92 -7.52
N ALA A 194 12.82 -10.60 -7.16
CA ALA A 194 12.95 -12.02 -7.44
C ALA A 194 11.94 -12.81 -6.59
N PRO A 195 11.05 -13.63 -7.19
CA PRO A 195 10.10 -14.43 -6.44
C PRO A 195 10.78 -15.40 -5.48
N SER A 196 10.18 -15.56 -4.31
CA SER A 196 10.51 -16.60 -3.33
C SER A 196 9.33 -16.78 -2.37
N ASP A 197 9.21 -17.96 -1.76
CA ASP A 197 8.16 -18.23 -0.76
C ASP A 197 8.20 -17.22 0.40
N ASN A 198 9.40 -16.84 0.83
CA ASN A 198 9.58 -15.84 1.87
C ASN A 198 9.11 -14.45 1.43
N LEU A 199 9.31 -14.05 0.17
CA LEU A 199 8.79 -12.79 -0.35
C LEU A 199 7.26 -12.83 -0.49
N ALA A 200 6.68 -13.95 -0.95
CA ALA A 200 5.24 -14.15 -1.02
C ALA A 200 4.59 -14.01 0.36
N GLN A 201 5.04 -14.77 1.35
CA GLN A 201 4.55 -14.68 2.73
C GLN A 201 4.76 -13.29 3.35
N SER A 202 5.87 -12.62 3.00
CA SER A 202 6.10 -11.24 3.41
C SER A 202 5.06 -10.28 2.82
N PHE A 203 4.70 -10.44 1.54
CA PHE A 203 3.65 -9.66 0.89
C PHE A 203 2.27 -9.94 1.50
N GLU A 204 1.95 -11.19 1.85
CA GLU A 204 0.70 -11.54 2.55
C GLU A 204 0.56 -10.77 3.86
N LEU A 205 1.59 -10.81 4.71
CA LEU A 205 1.57 -10.15 6.02
C LEU A 205 1.58 -8.62 5.89
N GLN A 206 2.30 -8.07 4.92
CA GLN A 206 2.27 -6.64 4.63
C GLN A 206 0.87 -6.19 4.20
N ASN A 207 0.22 -6.93 3.30
CA ASN A 207 -1.14 -6.62 2.86
C ASN A 207 -2.14 -6.72 4.01
N PHE A 208 -2.06 -7.76 4.85
CA PHE A 208 -2.87 -7.88 6.07
C PHE A 208 -2.73 -6.65 6.98
N ASP A 209 -1.49 -6.21 7.23
CA ASP A 209 -1.24 -5.04 8.07
C ASP A 209 -1.79 -3.74 7.44
N LEU A 210 -1.67 -3.59 6.11
CA LEU A 210 -2.20 -2.45 5.35
C LEU A 210 -3.74 -2.39 5.43
N VAL A 211 -4.42 -3.51 5.26
CA VAL A 211 -5.88 -3.61 5.40
C VAL A 211 -6.32 -3.18 6.80
N ASN A 212 -5.64 -3.62 7.85
CA ASN A 212 -5.97 -3.23 9.21
C ASN A 212 -5.69 -1.76 9.51
N ALA A 213 -4.59 -1.21 9.01
CA ALA A 213 -4.31 0.22 9.09
C ALA A 213 -5.42 1.04 8.41
N GLU A 214 -5.85 0.62 7.22
CA GLU A 214 -6.93 1.28 6.47
C GLU A 214 -8.27 1.24 7.20
N ARG A 215 -8.64 0.06 7.73
CA ARG A 215 -9.87 -0.11 8.52
C ARG A 215 -9.91 0.84 9.71
N VAL A 216 -8.79 0.97 10.43
CA VAL A 216 -8.70 1.86 11.59
C VAL A 216 -8.74 3.33 11.19
N GLN A 217 -8.13 3.71 10.07
CA GLN A 217 -8.26 5.05 9.49
C GLN A 217 -9.73 5.41 9.18
N HIS A 218 -10.55 4.39 8.85
CA HIS A 218 -11.99 4.50 8.67
C HIS A 218 -12.83 4.20 9.94
N ASN A 219 -12.21 4.19 11.13
CA ASN A 219 -12.86 3.93 12.42
C ASN A 219 -13.56 2.56 12.52
N LEU A 220 -12.99 1.54 11.87
CA LEU A 220 -13.44 0.16 11.95
C LEU A 220 -12.50 -0.69 12.82
N ASN A 221 -13.04 -1.78 13.36
CA ASN A 221 -12.24 -2.77 14.08
C ASN A 221 -11.27 -3.47 13.12
N THR A 222 -10.09 -3.81 13.64
CA THR A 222 -9.14 -4.68 12.94
C THR A 222 -9.72 -6.09 12.74
N LEU A 223 -9.20 -6.78 11.73
CA LEU A 223 -9.46 -8.18 11.42
C LEU A 223 -8.39 -9.04 12.08
N SER A 224 -8.80 -10.21 12.56
CA SER A 224 -7.90 -11.25 13.05
C SER A 224 -7.21 -11.94 11.87
N TYR A 225 -5.89 -12.15 11.98
CA TYR A 225 -5.16 -12.93 11.00
C TYR A 225 -5.54 -14.42 11.13
N SER A 226 -5.84 -15.07 10.01
CA SER A 226 -6.05 -16.52 9.95
C SER A 226 -5.07 -17.16 8.98
N SER A 227 -4.16 -17.99 9.52
CA SER A 227 -3.19 -18.70 8.71
C SER A 227 -3.86 -19.73 7.79
N SER A 228 -4.91 -20.41 8.26
CA SER A 228 -5.62 -21.41 7.46
C SER A 228 -6.38 -20.79 6.28
N ILE A 229 -7.04 -19.65 6.50
CA ILE A 229 -7.69 -18.90 5.40
C ILE A 229 -6.64 -18.32 4.45
N SER A 230 -5.49 -17.89 4.97
CA SER A 230 -4.32 -17.52 4.15
C SER A 230 -3.85 -18.68 3.28
N ASP A 231 -3.87 -19.92 3.78
CA ASP A 231 -3.51 -21.10 2.98
C ASP A 231 -4.49 -21.33 1.83
N THR A 232 -5.80 -21.19 2.05
CA THR A 232 -6.83 -21.22 0.98
C THR A 232 -6.61 -20.12 -0.05
N ALA A 233 -6.37 -18.88 0.41
CA ALA A 233 -6.10 -17.74 -0.46
C ALA A 233 -4.81 -17.97 -1.29
N ARG A 234 -3.77 -18.54 -0.69
CA ARG A 234 -2.50 -18.82 -1.36
C ARG A 234 -2.65 -19.90 -2.42
N LYS A 235 -3.46 -20.94 -2.17
CA LYS A 235 -3.79 -21.95 -3.20
C LYS A 235 -4.44 -21.30 -4.42
N HIS A 236 -5.34 -20.34 -4.23
CA HIS A 236 -5.98 -19.63 -5.36
C HIS A 236 -5.03 -18.69 -6.10
N SER A 237 -4.22 -17.91 -5.38
CA SER A 237 -3.17 -17.09 -5.99
C SER A 237 -2.18 -17.92 -6.80
N LYS A 238 -1.80 -19.10 -6.27
CA LYS A 238 -0.96 -20.08 -6.96
C LYS A 238 -1.63 -20.62 -8.23
N ASP A 239 -2.89 -21.02 -8.15
CA ASP A 239 -3.65 -21.53 -9.29
C ASP A 239 -3.70 -20.51 -10.43
N MET A 240 -4.05 -19.26 -10.11
CA MET A 240 -4.05 -18.14 -11.06
C MET A 240 -2.66 -17.90 -11.67
N ALA A 241 -1.60 -17.92 -10.86
CA ALA A 241 -0.23 -17.69 -11.31
C ALA A 241 0.31 -18.81 -12.21
N ASP A 242 0.04 -20.07 -11.86
CA ASP A 242 0.49 -21.25 -12.62
C ASP A 242 -0.26 -21.38 -13.94
N ASN A 243 -1.57 -21.09 -13.95
CA ASN A 243 -2.45 -21.26 -15.10
C ASN A 243 -2.70 -19.97 -15.91
N ASN A 244 -2.12 -18.84 -15.52
CA ASN A 244 -2.19 -17.54 -16.22
C ASN A 244 -3.63 -17.04 -16.46
N TYR A 245 -4.48 -17.16 -15.44
CA TYR A 245 -5.82 -16.57 -15.45
C TYR A 245 -6.00 -15.63 -14.25
N PHE A 246 -7.07 -14.83 -14.26
CA PHE A 246 -7.41 -13.93 -13.17
C PHE A 246 -8.93 -13.86 -13.03
N ASP A 247 -9.47 -14.66 -12.11
CA ASP A 247 -10.91 -14.81 -11.87
C ASP A 247 -11.16 -15.25 -10.42
N HIS A 248 -12.33 -14.89 -9.88
CA HIS A 248 -12.79 -15.36 -8.56
C HIS A 248 -13.07 -16.86 -8.54
N ASN A 249 -13.59 -17.40 -9.64
CA ASN A 249 -13.80 -18.82 -9.80
C ASN A 249 -12.51 -19.47 -10.31
N ASN A 250 -12.13 -20.61 -9.73
CA ASN A 250 -11.01 -21.36 -10.25
C ASN A 250 -11.39 -22.12 -11.53
N LEU A 251 -10.42 -22.79 -12.17
CA LEU A 251 -10.66 -23.51 -13.42
C LEU A 251 -11.58 -24.73 -13.28
N SER A 252 -11.79 -25.21 -12.04
CA SER A 252 -12.77 -26.25 -11.71
C SER A 252 -14.19 -25.68 -11.52
N GLY A 253 -14.35 -24.35 -11.58
CA GLY A 253 -15.62 -23.65 -11.36
C GLY A 253 -15.96 -23.39 -9.90
N GLU A 254 -15.05 -23.67 -8.96
CA GLU A 254 -15.26 -23.41 -7.53
C GLU A 254 -15.11 -21.92 -7.24
N SER A 255 -16.12 -21.36 -6.58
CA SER A 255 -16.12 -19.98 -6.09
C SER A 255 -15.19 -19.83 -4.86
N PRO A 256 -14.92 -18.60 -4.41
CA PRO A 256 -14.15 -18.38 -3.17
C PRO A 256 -14.78 -19.07 -1.96
N PHE A 257 -16.12 -19.17 -1.94
CA PHE A 257 -16.87 -19.79 -0.85
C PHE A 257 -16.74 -21.31 -0.88
N ASP A 258 -16.84 -21.91 -2.07
CA ASP A 258 -16.63 -23.36 -2.23
C ASP A 258 -15.21 -23.74 -1.79
N ARG A 259 -14.19 -22.93 -2.12
CA ARG A 259 -12.81 -23.16 -1.69
C ARG A 259 -12.64 -23.05 -0.18
N LEU A 260 -13.28 -22.07 0.46
CA LEU A 260 -13.26 -21.92 1.92
C LEU A 260 -13.96 -23.09 2.62
N GLU A 261 -15.13 -23.52 2.14
CA GLU A 261 -15.87 -24.66 2.68
C GLU A 261 -15.10 -25.97 2.49
N ALA A 262 -14.51 -26.19 1.32
CA ALA A 262 -13.71 -27.39 1.02
C ALA A 262 -12.47 -27.50 1.92
N ASP A 263 -11.87 -26.37 2.32
CA ASP A 263 -10.77 -26.31 3.27
C ASP A 263 -11.23 -26.32 4.75
N GLY A 264 -12.54 -26.47 5.00
CA GLY A 264 -13.12 -26.64 6.32
C GLY A 264 -13.33 -25.34 7.10
N HIS A 265 -13.60 -24.23 6.41
CA HIS A 265 -13.89 -22.94 7.02
C HIS A 265 -15.38 -22.64 7.05
N ASP A 266 -15.94 -22.55 8.25
CA ASP A 266 -17.31 -22.09 8.48
C ASP A 266 -17.35 -20.55 8.57
N PHE A 267 -18.36 -19.93 7.96
CA PHE A 267 -18.58 -18.48 8.02
C PHE A 267 -20.06 -18.13 7.81
N ASN A 268 -20.52 -17.01 8.37
CA ASN A 268 -21.86 -16.48 8.07
C ASN A 268 -21.82 -15.49 6.90
N VAL A 269 -20.68 -14.83 6.73
CA VAL A 269 -20.41 -13.92 5.62
C VAL A 269 -18.97 -14.09 5.19
N ALA A 270 -18.74 -14.09 3.88
CA ALA A 270 -17.41 -14.10 3.30
C ALA A 270 -17.31 -13.13 2.12
N GLY A 271 -16.09 -12.83 1.71
CA GLY A 271 -15.79 -12.04 0.53
C GLY A 271 -14.36 -12.26 0.06
N GLU A 272 -14.10 -11.98 -1.22
CA GLU A 272 -12.77 -12.09 -1.81
C GLU A 272 -12.41 -10.80 -2.56
N ASN A 273 -11.18 -10.34 -2.39
CA ASN A 273 -10.55 -9.40 -3.32
C ASN A 273 -9.39 -10.07 -4.05
N LEU A 274 -9.19 -9.70 -5.31
CA LEU A 274 -8.06 -10.15 -6.12
C LEU A 274 -7.27 -8.96 -6.64
N ALA A 275 -5.95 -9.08 -6.68
CA ALA A 275 -5.07 -8.14 -7.37
C ALA A 275 -4.00 -8.89 -8.17
N TYR A 276 -3.49 -8.27 -9.23
CA TYR A 276 -2.47 -8.86 -10.10
C TYR A 276 -1.59 -7.78 -10.75
N GLY A 277 -0.28 -8.01 -10.71
CA GLY A 277 0.70 -7.21 -11.46
C GLY A 277 1.13 -5.89 -10.79
N GLN A 278 0.63 -5.57 -9.60
CA GLN A 278 1.19 -4.50 -8.77
C GLN A 278 2.61 -4.88 -8.31
N ALA A 279 3.46 -3.91 -8.00
CA ALA A 279 4.86 -4.21 -7.69
C ALA A 279 5.07 -4.86 -6.31
N ASN A 280 4.20 -4.53 -5.35
CA ASN A 280 4.25 -4.97 -3.97
C ASN A 280 2.88 -4.78 -3.28
N SER A 281 2.77 -5.18 -2.01
CA SER A 281 1.52 -5.08 -1.24
C SER A 281 1.01 -3.66 -1.03
N ILE A 282 1.88 -2.64 -0.98
CA ILE A 282 1.46 -1.23 -0.87
C ILE A 282 0.67 -0.84 -2.12
N TYR A 283 1.21 -1.10 -3.31
CA TYR A 283 0.53 -0.78 -4.56
C TYR A 283 -0.74 -1.63 -4.77
N ALA A 284 -0.71 -2.92 -4.40
CA ALA A 284 -1.90 -3.78 -4.45
C ALA A 284 -3.02 -3.22 -3.56
N HIS A 285 -2.72 -2.91 -2.30
CA HIS A 285 -3.70 -2.37 -1.36
C HIS A 285 -4.28 -1.03 -1.82
N GLN A 286 -3.43 -0.09 -2.29
CA GLN A 286 -3.90 1.21 -2.78
C GLN A 286 -4.81 1.07 -4.02
N GLY A 287 -4.48 0.16 -4.94
CA GLY A 287 -5.32 -0.15 -6.10
C GLY A 287 -6.67 -0.79 -5.71
N LEU A 288 -6.66 -1.72 -4.75
CA LEU A 288 -7.89 -2.31 -4.21
C LEU A 288 -8.77 -1.25 -3.54
N MET A 289 -8.18 -0.35 -2.75
CA MET A 289 -8.92 0.77 -2.18
C MET A 289 -9.49 1.69 -3.26
N ASN A 290 -8.80 1.94 -4.37
CA ASN A 290 -9.37 2.72 -5.48
C ASN A 290 -10.39 1.96 -6.34
N SER A 291 -10.77 0.73 -6.00
CA SER A 291 -11.87 0.01 -6.65
C SER A 291 -13.06 -0.12 -5.69
N LEU A 292 -14.22 0.45 -6.04
CA LEU A 292 -15.38 0.46 -5.13
C LEU A 292 -15.87 -0.94 -4.76
N GLY A 293 -15.76 -1.91 -5.66
CA GLY A 293 -16.09 -3.32 -5.37
C GLY A 293 -15.19 -3.88 -4.27
N HIS A 294 -13.87 -3.75 -4.44
CA HIS A 294 -12.90 -4.27 -3.50
C HIS A 294 -12.86 -3.50 -2.16
N ARG A 295 -12.97 -2.16 -2.23
CA ARG A 295 -13.09 -1.29 -1.05
C ARG A 295 -14.23 -1.70 -0.13
N LYS A 296 -15.39 -2.10 -0.70
CA LYS A 296 -16.53 -2.56 0.10
C LYS A 296 -16.18 -3.76 0.97
N ASN A 297 -15.35 -4.69 0.48
CA ASN A 297 -14.89 -5.82 1.28
C ASN A 297 -13.93 -5.36 2.39
N ILE A 298 -12.91 -4.56 2.05
CA ILE A 298 -11.94 -4.02 3.02
C ILE A 298 -12.65 -3.30 4.18
N LEU A 299 -13.68 -2.52 3.89
CA LEU A 299 -14.41 -1.71 4.86
C LEU A 299 -15.71 -2.34 5.40
N LYS A 300 -15.96 -3.62 5.09
CA LYS A 300 -17.18 -4.31 5.57
C LYS A 300 -17.10 -4.55 7.08
N LYS A 301 -18.15 -4.19 7.81
CA LYS A 301 -18.17 -4.23 9.29
C LYS A 301 -18.36 -5.63 9.84
N GLU A 302 -19.04 -6.47 9.08
CA GLU A 302 -19.41 -7.83 9.46
C GLU A 302 -18.21 -8.79 9.40
N PHE A 303 -17.16 -8.46 8.64
CA PHE A 303 -15.93 -9.24 8.64
C PHE A 303 -15.13 -9.02 9.92
N ASN A 304 -14.60 -10.11 10.46
CA ASN A 304 -13.77 -10.14 11.66
C ASN A 304 -12.44 -10.89 11.45
N THR A 305 -12.27 -11.59 10.32
CA THR A 305 -11.09 -12.39 10.00
C THR A 305 -10.62 -12.13 8.58
N LEU A 306 -9.30 -12.15 8.37
CA LEU A 306 -8.65 -12.00 7.07
C LEU A 306 -7.53 -13.03 6.91
N GLY A 307 -7.55 -13.74 5.78
CA GLY A 307 -6.40 -14.46 5.26
C GLY A 307 -5.98 -13.88 3.91
N VAL A 308 -4.69 -13.67 3.72
CA VAL A 308 -4.10 -13.19 2.47
C VAL A 308 -3.20 -14.27 1.90
N GLY A 309 -3.29 -14.48 0.59
CA GLY A 309 -2.43 -15.37 -0.18
C GLY A 309 -1.71 -14.60 -1.28
N VAL A 310 -0.44 -14.95 -1.52
CA VAL A 310 0.34 -14.40 -2.64
C VAL A 310 1.12 -15.49 -3.33
N ASP A 311 1.16 -15.46 -4.66
CA ASP A 311 2.11 -16.23 -5.48
C ASP A 311 2.54 -15.40 -6.70
N PHE A 312 3.57 -15.85 -7.42
CA PHE A 312 4.14 -15.16 -8.57
C PHE A 312 4.10 -16.07 -9.80
N ASN A 313 3.74 -15.51 -10.96
CA ASN A 313 3.90 -16.24 -12.21
C ASN A 313 5.38 -16.28 -12.67
N LYS A 314 5.62 -16.96 -13.79
CA LYS A 314 6.96 -17.09 -14.42
C LYS A 314 7.60 -15.75 -14.80
N ASN A 315 6.80 -14.69 -14.99
CA ASN A 315 7.28 -13.33 -15.28
C ASN A 315 7.51 -12.50 -14.00
N ARG A 316 7.46 -13.14 -12.83
CA ARG A 316 7.61 -12.52 -11.50
C ARG A 316 6.44 -11.60 -11.13
N GLN A 317 5.33 -11.67 -11.85
CA GLN A 317 4.16 -10.85 -11.56
C GLN A 317 3.41 -11.47 -10.38
N PRO A 318 3.23 -10.73 -9.28
CA PRO A 318 2.48 -11.21 -8.13
C PRO A 318 0.97 -11.25 -8.39
N TYR A 319 0.33 -12.25 -7.80
CA TYR A 319 -1.11 -12.42 -7.66
C TYR A 319 -1.44 -12.38 -6.18
N TRP A 320 -2.47 -11.63 -5.81
CA TRP A 320 -2.98 -11.55 -4.43
C TRP A 320 -4.42 -12.05 -4.37
N THR A 321 -4.72 -12.73 -3.27
CA THR A 321 -6.08 -13.06 -2.86
C THR A 321 -6.25 -12.64 -1.41
N GLU A 322 -7.24 -11.78 -1.12
CA GLU A 322 -7.68 -11.45 0.23
C GLU A 322 -9.02 -12.15 0.49
N ASN A 323 -9.05 -13.12 1.40
CA ASN A 323 -10.25 -13.80 1.82
C ASN A 323 -10.70 -13.30 3.19
N TYR A 324 -11.93 -12.79 3.24
CA TYR A 324 -12.55 -12.25 4.42
C TYR A 324 -13.62 -13.19 4.94
N THR A 325 -13.72 -13.36 6.27
CA THR A 325 -14.84 -14.07 6.91
C THR A 325 -15.38 -13.32 8.13
N GLY A 326 -16.64 -13.61 8.47
CA GLY A 326 -17.39 -13.04 9.59
C GLY A 326 -18.37 -14.01 10.21
#